data_AF-A0A7X6Y7W0-F1
#
_entry.id   AF-A0A7X6Y7W0-F1
#
_cell.length_a   1.000
_cell.length_b   1.000
_cell.length_c   1.000
_cell.angle_alpha   90.00
_cell.angle_beta   90.00
_cell.angle_gamma   90.00
#
_symmetry.space_group_name_H-M   'P 1'
#
loop_
_entity.id
_entity.type
_entity.pdbx_description
1 polymer ?
#
loop_
_entity_poly.entity_id
_entity_poly.type
_entity_poly.pdbx_seq_one_letter_code
_entity_poly.pdbx_strand_id
1 'polypeptide(L)' 'MFIISEELKKLPEKPGVYIMKNKPGDIIYVGKAVNLKNRVR' A
#
# COMPACT_ATOMS: atom_id res chain seq x y z
N MET A 1 -10.19 15.07 3.65
CA MET A 1 -10.90 13.78 3.61
C MET A 1 -9.96 12.77 2.93
N PHE A 2 -9.65 11.66 3.58
CA PHE A 2 -8.75 10.65 3.02
C PHE A 2 -9.51 9.82 1.98
N ILE A 3 -9.13 9.94 0.71
CA ILE A 3 -9.77 9.20 -0.39
C ILE A 3 -8.75 8.15 -0.86
N ILE A 4 -9.03 6.87 -0.56
CA ILE A 4 -8.12 5.76 -0.84
C ILE A 4 -7.70 5.73 -2.32
N SER A 5 -8.63 5.96 -3.24
CA SER A 5 -8.35 5.95 -4.68
C SER A 5 -7.35 7.02 -5.12
N GLU A 6 -7.29 8.17 -4.45
CA GLU A 6 -6.30 9.23 -4.76
C GLU A 6 -4.91 8.89 -4.24
N GLU A 7 -4.82 8.24 -3.07
CA GLU A 7 -3.53 7.79 -2.53
C GLU A 7 -2.94 6.63 -3.33
N LEU A 8 -3.77 5.71 -3.82
CA LEU A 8 -3.33 4.61 -4.68
C LEU A 8 -2.64 5.11 -5.97
N LYS A 9 -3.07 6.27 -6.50
CA LYS A 9 -2.44 6.89 -7.69
C LYS A 9 -1.02 7.39 -7.41
N LYS A 10 -0.69 7.69 -6.16
CA LYS A 10 0.63 8.19 -5.74
C LYS A 10 1.67 7.08 -5.54
N LEU A 11 1.25 5.81 -5.59
CA LEU A 11 2.15 4.69 -5.39
C LEU A 11 3.22 4.62 -6.50
N PRO A 12 4.48 4.34 -6.15
CA PRO A 12 5.56 4.29 -7.12
C PRO A 12 5.55 3.00 -7.93
N GLU A 13 5.98 3.09 -9.19
CA GLU A 13 6.31 1.95 -10.06
C GLU A 13 7.74 1.45 -9.77
N LYS A 14 8.05 1.24 -8.49
CA LYS A 14 9.39 0.85 -8.00
C LYS A 14 9.30 -0.26 -6.96
N PRO A 15 10.42 -0.96 -6.68
CA PRO A 15 10.46 -1.95 -5.63
C PRO A 15 10.23 -1.33 -4.26
N GLY A 16 9.58 -2.07 -3.37
CA GLY A 16 9.39 -1.65 -1.99
C GLY A 16 8.53 -2.62 -1.18
N VAL A 17 8.17 -2.14 0.01
CA VAL A 17 7.39 -2.90 1.00
C VAL A 17 6.13 -2.11 1.35
N TYR A 18 5.01 -2.79 1.52
CA TYR A 18 3.76 -2.22 2.01
C TYR A 18 3.30 -2.93 3.29
N ILE A 19 2.58 -2.19 4.12
CA ILE A 19 2.07 -2.64 5.41
C ILE A 19 0.56 -2.48 5.39
N MET A 20 -0.15 -3.58 5.61
CA MET A 20 -1.60 -3.55 5.81
C MET A 20 -1.88 -3.54 7.31
N LYS A 21 -2.73 -2.59 7.71
CA LYS A 21 -3.17 -2.44 9.09
C LYS A 21 -4.65 -2.75 9.22
N ASN A 22 -5.06 -3.31 10.34
CA ASN A 22 -6.48 -3.45 10.68
C ASN A 22 -7.07 -2.08 11.10
N LYS A 23 -8.37 -2.06 11.42
CA LYS A 23 -9.06 -0.84 11.88
C LYS A 23 -8.47 -0.23 13.17
N PRO A 24 -8.08 -1.02 14.19
CA PRO A 24 -7.30 -0.53 15.34
C PRO A 24 -5.92 0.05 15.02
N GLY A 25 -5.34 -0.29 13.86
CA GLY A 25 -4.00 0.15 13.45
C GLY A 25 -2.90 -0.90 13.62
N ASP A 26 -3.23 -2.11 14.10
CA ASP A 26 -2.29 -3.23 14.20
C ASP A 26 -1.87 -3.69 12.81
N ILE A 27 -0.60 -4.04 12.68
CA ILE A 27 -0.05 -4.61 11.46
C ILE A 27 -0.55 -6.05 11.33
N ILE A 28 -1.30 -6.33 10.26
CA ILE A 28 -1.83 -7.67 9.98
C ILE A 28 -1.11 -8.34 8.81
N TYR A 29 -0.42 -7.57 7.97
CA TYR A 29 0.33 -8.09 6.84
C TYR A 29 1.45 -7.14 6.40
N VAL A 30 2.58 -7.70 5.99
CA VAL A 30 3.69 -6.99 5.37
C VAL A 30 4.06 -7.70 4.07
N GLY A 31 4.02 -6.98 2.96
CA GLY A 31 4.33 -7.53 1.63
C GLY A 31 5.43 -6.74 0.92
N LYS A 32 6.23 -7.42 0.11
CA LYS A 32 7.20 -6.79 -0.79
C LYS A 32 6.80 -6.97 -2.25
N ALA A 33 7.15 -6.00 -3.10
CA ALA A 33 6.94 -6.10 -4.54
C ALA A 33 8.06 -5.40 -5.31
N VAL A 34 8.29 -5.84 -6.54
CA VAL A 34 9.17 -5.15 -7.51
C VAL A 34 8.50 -3.88 -8.05
N ASN A 35 7.17 -3.84 -8.07
CA ASN A 35 6.38 -2.67 -8.42
C ASN A 35 5.23 -2.53 -7.42
N LEU A 36 5.30 -1.51 -6.55
CA LEU A 36 4.29 -1.29 -5.51
C LEU A 36 2.93 -0.89 -6.08
N LYS A 37 2.91 -0.02 -7.10
CA LYS A 37 1.67 0.42 -7.74
C LYS A 37 0.85 -0.75 -8.29
N ASN A 38 1.48 -1.72 -8.95
CA ASN A 38 0.78 -2.88 -9.51
C ASN A 38 0.35 -3.90 -8.46
N ARG A 39 1.06 -3.99 -7.32
CA ARG A 39 0.76 -4.97 -6.28
C ARG A 39 -0.42 -4.55 -5.39
N VAL A 40 -0.54 -3.26 -5.11
CA VAL A 40 -1.48 -2.71 -4.11
C VAL A 40 -2.78 -2.21 -4.76
N ARG A 41 -2.75 -1.90 -6.07
CA ARG A 41 -3.93 -1.54 -6.84
C ARG A 41 -4.82 -2.76 -7.12
#